data_AF-A0A0A9WR52-F1
#
_entry.id   AF-A0A0A9WR52-F1
#
_cell.length_a   1.000
_cell.length_b   1.000
_cell.length_c   1.000
_cell.angle_alpha   90.00
_cell.angle_beta   90.00
_cell.angle_gamma   90.00
#
_symmetry.space_group_name_H-M   'P 1'
#
loop_
_entity.id
_entity.type
_entity.pdbx_description
1 polymer ?
#
loop_
_entity_poly.entity_id
_entity_poly.type
_entity_poly.pdbx_seq_one_letter_code
_entity_poly.pdbx_strand_id
1 'polypeptide(L)'
;MNSRLRKRIFFEARRFFHDIVHVDSRDLAQLSPEYLSLNDAYLRTKLKCESKKLPLDVNPKGVFACNELDLKEVNIYGFDYDYTLAVYKASMDSLLYNLGLDGLINRFKV
;
A
#
# COMPACT_ATOMS: atom_id res chain seq x y z
N MET A 1 23.10 -4.65 7.49
CA MET A 1 22.14 -4.93 6.38
C MET A 1 22.76 -4.47 5.05
N ASN A 2 23.00 -5.37 4.08
CA ASN A 2 23.78 -5.08 2.87
C ASN A 2 23.00 -4.16 1.89
N SER A 3 23.71 -3.23 1.24
CA SER A 3 23.20 -2.23 0.30
C SER A 3 22.39 -2.82 -0.87
N ARG A 4 22.63 -4.09 -1.22
CA ARG A 4 21.82 -4.82 -2.23
C ARG A 4 20.38 -5.10 -1.79
N LEU A 5 20.13 -5.39 -0.51
CA LEU A 5 18.76 -5.61 -0.01
C LEU A 5 17.97 -4.29 0.11
N ARG A 6 18.63 -3.20 0.52
CA ARG A 6 18.00 -1.86 0.60
C ARG A 6 17.49 -1.39 -0.77
N LYS A 7 18.28 -1.61 -1.83
CA LYS A 7 17.86 -1.30 -3.20
C LYS A 7 16.68 -2.15 -3.67
N ARG A 8 16.61 -3.42 -3.26
CA ARG A 8 15.58 -4.37 -3.72
C ARG A 8 14.19 -4.08 -3.13
N ILE A 9 14.13 -3.74 -1.84
CA ILE A 9 12.86 -3.38 -1.16
C ILE A 9 12.32 -2.04 -1.68
N PHE A 10 13.19 -1.05 -1.86
CA PHE A 10 12.79 0.27 -2.39
C PHE A 10 12.36 0.20 -3.86
N PHE A 11 12.94 -0.70 -4.65
CA PHE A 11 12.60 -0.90 -6.06
C PHE A 11 11.28 -1.66 -6.24
N GLU A 12 11.00 -2.68 -5.43
CA GLU A 12 9.73 -3.43 -5.47
C GLU A 12 8.51 -2.55 -5.14
N ALA A 13 8.59 -1.73 -4.08
CA ALA A 13 7.52 -0.80 -3.75
C ALA A 13 7.29 0.25 -4.85
N ARG A 14 8.37 0.77 -5.45
CA ARG A 14 8.27 1.76 -6.54
C ARG A 14 7.74 1.16 -7.85
N ARG A 15 8.03 -0.12 -8.13
CA ARG A 15 7.55 -0.83 -9.33
C ARG A 15 6.08 -1.20 -9.21
N PHE A 16 5.63 -1.64 -8.03
CA PHE A 16 4.22 -1.96 -7.77
C PHE A 16 3.26 -0.78 -8.02
N PHE A 17 3.65 0.44 -7.60
CA PHE A 17 2.84 1.64 -7.84
C PHE A 17 2.96 2.20 -9.27
N HIS A 18 4.04 1.88 -9.99
CA HIS A 18 4.23 2.34 -11.37
C HIS A 18 3.46 1.47 -12.38
N ASP A 19 3.38 0.16 -12.15
CA ASP A 19 2.73 -0.79 -13.07
C ASP A 19 1.19 -0.77 -12.95
N ILE A 20 0.63 -0.30 -11.83
CA ILE A 20 -0.83 -0.15 -11.63
C ILE A 20 -1.38 1.12 -12.29
N VAL A 21 -0.54 2.16 -12.48
CA VAL A 21 -0.98 3.51 -12.87
C VAL A 21 -0.25 3.96 -14.14
N HIS A 22 -0.34 3.18 -15.21
CA HIS A 22 -0.04 3.71 -16.55
C HIS A 22 -1.34 4.21 -17.18
N VAL A 23 -1.83 5.35 -16.69
CA VAL A 23 -2.91 6.10 -17.35
C VAL A 23 -2.27 6.92 -18.46
N ASP A 24 -2.66 6.71 -19.71
CA ASP A 24 -2.19 7.51 -20.85
C ASP A 24 -2.67 8.96 -20.65
N SER A 25 -1.74 9.91 -20.65
CA SER A 25 -2.01 11.33 -20.46
C SER A 25 -3.05 11.89 -21.46
N ARG A 26 -3.28 11.20 -22.57
CA ARG A 26 -4.26 11.58 -23.61
C ARG A 26 -5.72 11.35 -23.22
N ASP A 27 -6.01 10.47 -22.25
CA ASP A 27 -7.38 10.19 -21.79
C ASP A 27 -7.87 11.15 -20.69
N LEU A 28 -6.96 11.95 -20.12
CA LEU A 28 -7.26 12.88 -19.01
C LEU A 28 -8.16 14.05 -19.41
N ALA A 29 -8.20 14.40 -20.70
CA ALA A 29 -9.00 15.53 -21.21
C ALA A 29 -10.51 15.25 -21.29
N GLN A 30 -10.93 13.99 -21.14
CA GLN A 30 -12.34 13.56 -21.21
C GLN A 30 -12.94 13.21 -19.84
N LEU A 31 -12.15 13.29 -18.77
CA LEU A 31 -12.60 12.92 -17.43
C LEU A 31 -13.47 14.03 -16.82
N SER A 32 -14.49 13.62 -16.06
CA SER A 32 -15.36 14.57 -15.37
C SER A 32 -14.57 15.45 -14.39
N PRO A 33 -15.02 16.68 -14.08
CA PRO A 33 -14.35 17.58 -13.14
C PRO A 33 -14.05 16.95 -11.77
N GLU A 34 -14.89 16.01 -11.33
CA GLU A 34 -14.73 15.28 -10.08
C GLU A 34 -13.51 14.34 -10.12
N TYR A 35 -13.28 13.63 -11.23
CA TYR A 35 -12.10 12.79 -11.43
C TYR A 35 -10.79 13.60 -11.46
N LEU A 36 -10.81 14.78 -12.08
CA LEU A 36 -9.66 15.71 -12.04
C LEU A 36 -9.33 16.11 -10.60
N SER A 37 -10.35 16.40 -9.79
CA SER A 37 -10.17 16.73 -8.37
C SER A 37 -9.57 15.58 -7.55
N LEU A 38 -10.05 14.34 -7.76
CA LEU A 38 -9.49 13.16 -7.09
C LEU A 38 -8.03 12.91 -7.49
N ASN A 39 -7.71 13.05 -8.78
CA ASN A 39 -6.35 12.86 -9.27
C ASN A 39 -5.39 13.90 -8.67
N ASP A 40 -5.81 15.16 -8.60
CA ASP A 40 -5.04 16.22 -7.94
C ASP A 40 -4.81 15.92 -6.45
N ALA A 41 -5.84 15.45 -5.74
CA ALA A 41 -5.72 15.04 -4.34
C ALA A 41 -4.74 13.88 -4.15
N TYR A 42 -4.79 12.88 -5.04
CA TYR A 42 -3.85 11.77 -5.08
C TYR A 42 -2.41 12.26 -5.31
N LEU A 43 -2.18 13.08 -6.35
CA LEU A 43 -0.86 13.60 -6.70
C LEU A 43 -0.26 14.42 -5.55
N ARG A 44 -1.04 15.32 -4.94
CA ARG A 44 -0.60 16.10 -3.76
C ARG A 44 -0.19 15.21 -2.60
N THR A 45 -0.96 14.17 -2.33
CA THR A 45 -0.69 13.22 -1.24
C THR A 45 0.55 12.39 -1.53
N LYS A 46 0.69 11.90 -2.76
CA LYS A 46 1.86 11.16 -3.23
C LYS A 46 3.15 11.97 -3.05
N LEU A 47 3.16 13.21 -3.54
CA LEU A 47 4.30 14.12 -3.39
C LEU A 47 4.67 14.37 -1.92
N LYS A 48 3.66 14.58 -1.06
CA LYS A 48 3.87 14.74 0.37
C LYS A 48 4.50 13.50 1.01
N CYS A 49 4.04 12.30 0.66
CA CYS A 49 4.64 11.05 1.16
C CYS A 49 6.06 10.84 0.65
N GLU A 50 6.32 11.09 -0.64
CA GLU A 50 7.65 10.94 -1.24
C GLU A 50 8.67 11.93 -0.67
N SER A 51 8.23 13.13 -0.27
CA SER A 51 9.10 14.12 0.38
C SER A 51 9.61 13.68 1.75
N LYS A 52 8.93 12.73 2.43
CA LYS A 52 9.32 12.24 3.75
C LYS A 52 10.40 11.18 3.60
N LYS A 53 11.58 11.44 4.17
CA LYS A 53 12.65 10.44 4.25
C LYS A 53 12.40 9.53 5.45
N LEU A 54 12.43 8.21 5.22
CA LEU A 54 12.46 7.24 6.30
C LEU A 54 13.78 7.39 7.09
N PRO A 55 13.79 7.07 8.40
CA PRO A 55 15.03 7.01 9.16
C PRO A 55 16.01 6.03 8.51
N LEU A 56 17.29 6.40 8.45
CA LEU A 56 18.31 5.64 7.71
C LEU A 56 18.54 4.23 8.24
N ASP A 57 18.23 3.97 9.51
CA ASP A 57 18.57 2.70 10.17
C ASP A 57 17.42 2.20 11.05
N VAL A 58 16.26 1.97 10.40
CA VAL A 58 15.15 1.27 11.02
C VAL A 58 15.47 -0.23 11.05
N ASN A 59 15.47 -0.82 12.24
CA ASN A 59 15.59 -2.26 12.39
C ASN A 59 14.32 -2.93 11.82
N PRO A 60 14.42 -3.80 10.79
CA PRO A 60 13.25 -4.45 10.20
C PRO A 60 12.54 -5.43 11.16
N LYS A 61 13.18 -5.80 12.28
CA LYS A 61 12.59 -6.60 13.37
C LYS A 61 12.34 -5.77 14.62
N GLY A 62 12.48 -4.45 14.54
CA GLY A 62 12.22 -3.56 15.66
C GLY A 62 10.74 -3.59 16.04
N VAL A 63 10.47 -3.65 17.34
CA VAL A 63 9.12 -3.44 17.88
C VAL A 63 9.04 -1.98 18.29
N PHE A 64 8.07 -1.25 17.73
CA PHE A 64 7.88 0.17 17.99
C PHE A 64 6.70 0.35 18.95
N ALA A 65 6.94 1.03 20.06
CA ALA A 65 5.91 1.31 21.05
C ALA A 65 5.36 2.73 20.82
N CYS A 66 4.03 2.84 20.72
CA CYS A 66 3.36 4.15 20.72
C CYS A 66 3.18 4.68 22.15
N ASN A 67 2.96 3.77 23.11
CA ASN A 67 2.77 4.03 24.53
C ASN A 67 3.62 3.05 25.36
N GLU A 68 3.78 3.33 26.66
CA GLU A 68 4.38 2.38 27.60
C GLU A 68 3.46 1.16 27.81
N LEU A 69 4.04 -0.03 27.82
CA LEU A 69 3.35 -1.31 28.00
C LEU A 69 4.28 -2.28 28.76
N ASP A 70 3.86 -2.74 29.94
CA ASP A 70 4.55 -3.81 30.66
C ASP A 70 4.01 -5.18 30.25
N LEU A 71 4.82 -5.95 29.52
CA LEU A 71 4.44 -7.28 29.06
C LEU A 71 4.34 -8.30 30.21
N LYS A 72 4.84 -8.00 31.41
CA LYS A 72 4.69 -8.88 32.58
C LYS A 72 3.25 -8.95 33.09
N GLU A 73 2.46 -7.91 32.83
CA GLU A 73 1.05 -7.84 33.23
C GLU A 73 0.12 -8.53 32.21
N VAL A 74 0.65 -8.91 31.03
CA VAL A 74 -0.11 -9.53 29.94
C VAL A 74 0.00 -11.05 30.00
N ASN A 75 -1.09 -11.72 30.38
CA ASN A 75 -1.12 -13.18 30.55
C ASN A 75 -1.62 -13.94 29.32
N ILE A 76 -2.34 -13.26 28.42
CA ILE A 76 -2.98 -13.88 27.25
C ILE A 76 -2.69 -13.00 26.03
N TYR A 77 -2.20 -13.61 24.97
CA TYR A 77 -1.94 -12.95 23.69
C TYR A 77 -2.92 -13.47 22.65
N GLY A 78 -3.80 -12.59 22.18
CA GLY A 78 -4.66 -12.85 21.03
C GLY A 78 -3.95 -12.44 19.75
N PHE A 79 -3.99 -13.30 18.73
CA PHE A 79 -3.49 -13.00 17.40
C PHE A 79 -4.64 -13.10 16.40
N ASP A 80 -4.83 -12.06 15.60
CA ASP A 80 -5.65 -12.16 14.40
C ASP A 80 -4.98 -13.11 13.39
N TYR A 81 -5.76 -13.68 12.47
CA TYR A 81 -5.25 -14.65 11.52
C TYR A 81 -4.74 -13.98 10.24
N ASP A 82 -5.64 -13.38 9.45
CA ASP A 82 -5.32 -12.83 8.13
C ASP A 82 -4.48 -11.56 8.26
N TYR A 83 -3.40 -11.46 7.48
CA TYR A 83 -2.43 -10.36 7.51
C TYR A 83 -1.69 -10.14 8.85
N THR A 84 -1.93 -10.96 9.87
CA THR A 84 -1.14 -10.99 11.12
C THR A 84 -0.31 -12.27 11.21
N LEU A 85 -0.95 -13.45 11.32
CA LEU A 85 -0.25 -14.74 11.29
C LEU A 85 -0.02 -15.22 9.84
N ALA A 86 -1.04 -15.07 9.00
CA ALA A 86 -0.99 -15.41 7.58
C ALA A 86 -0.69 -14.16 6.74
N VAL A 87 0.59 -13.96 6.41
CA VAL A 87 1.00 -12.86 5.52
C VAL A 87 0.89 -13.32 4.07
N TYR A 88 -0.07 -12.74 3.34
CA TYR A 88 -0.28 -13.05 1.93
C TYR A 88 0.79 -12.44 1.01
N LYS A 89 0.93 -13.02 -0.18
CA LYS A 89 1.75 -12.47 -1.24
C LYS A 89 1.09 -11.20 -1.81
N ALA A 90 1.90 -10.28 -2.33
CA ALA A 90 1.42 -9.06 -3.00
C ALA A 90 0.44 -9.32 -4.16
N SER A 91 0.42 -10.53 -4.73
CA SER A 91 -0.56 -10.95 -5.74
C SER A 91 -2.01 -11.03 -5.22
N MET A 92 -2.20 -11.10 -3.89
CA MET A 92 -3.54 -11.13 -3.28
C MET A 92 -4.30 -9.84 -3.53
N ASP A 93 -3.63 -8.70 -3.48
CA ASP A 93 -4.25 -7.38 -3.67
C ASP A 93 -4.85 -7.27 -5.09
N SER A 94 -4.08 -7.70 -6.11
CA SER A 94 -4.56 -7.75 -7.49
C SER A 94 -5.73 -8.71 -7.68
N LEU A 95 -5.69 -9.86 -7.00
CA LEU A 95 -6.79 -10.83 -7.05
C LEU A 95 -8.07 -10.24 -6.46
N LEU A 96 -7.99 -9.63 -5.27
CA LEU A 96 -9.13 -8.99 -4.61
C LEU A 96 -9.72 -7.87 -5.47
N TYR A 97 -8.87 -7.03 -6.06
CA TYR A 97 -9.30 -5.98 -6.98
C TYR A 97 -10.06 -6.55 -8.18
N ASN A 98 -9.49 -7.53 -8.88
CA ASN A 98 -10.10 -8.12 -10.06
C ASN A 98 -11.42 -8.81 -9.73
N LEU A 99 -11.49 -9.60 -8.65
CA LEU A 99 -12.72 -10.25 -8.22
C LEU A 99 -13.81 -9.24 -7.84
N GLY A 100 -13.44 -8.15 -7.17
CA GLY A 100 -14.36 -7.07 -6.84
C GLY A 100 -14.88 -6.37 -8.10
N LEU A 101 -13.98 -6.04 -9.02
CA LEU A 101 -14.31 -5.41 -10.30
C LEU A 101 -15.24 -6.29 -11.14
N ASP A 102 -14.90 -7.57 -11.29
CA ASP A 102 -15.72 -8.54 -12.00
C ASP A 102 -17.10 -8.67 -11.35
N GLY A 103 -17.15 -8.71 -10.01
CA GLY A 103 -18.41 -8.75 -9.26
C GLY A 103 -19.30 -7.54 -9.52
N LEU A 104 -18.74 -6.33 -9.64
CA LEU A 104 -19.48 -5.12 -9.96
C LEU A 104 -19.94 -5.10 -11.42
N ILE A 105 -19.05 -5.42 -12.35
CA ILE A 105 -19.37 -5.47 -13.79
C ILE A 105 -20.51 -6.47 -14.04
N ASN A 106 -20.39 -7.68 -13.50
CA ASN A 106 -21.38 -8.74 -13.72
C ASN A 106 -22.76 -8.40 -13.13
N ARG A 107 -22.82 -7.54 -12.10
CA ARG A 107 -24.09 -7.16 -11.45
C ARG A 107 -24.74 -5.92 -12.03
N PHE A 108 -23.95 -4.95 -12.51
CA PHE A 108 -24.46 -3.61 -12.82
C PHE A 108 -24.23 -3.16 -14.27
N LYS A 109 -23.46 -3.92 -15.06
CA LYS A 109 -23.32 -3.63 -16.49
C LYS A 109 -24.57 -4.14 -17.22
N VAL A 110 -25.32 -3.20 -17.81
CA VAL A 110 -26.49 -3.45 -18.67
C VAL A 110 -26.05 -3.84 -20.06
#